data_AF-A0A9P3FEE5-F1
#
_entry.id   AF-A0A9P3FEE5-F1
#
_cell.length_a   1.000
_cell.length_b   1.000
_cell.length_c   1.000
_cell.angle_alpha   90.00
_cell.angle_beta   90.00
_cell.angle_gamma   90.00
#
_symmetry.space_group_name_H-M   'P 1'
#
loop_
_entity.id
_entity.type
_entity.pdbx_description
1 polymer ?
#
loop_
_entity_poly.entity_id
_entity_poly.type
_entity_poly.pdbx_seq_one_letter_code
_entity_poly.pdbx_strand_id
1 'polypeptide(L)'
;MLGLLPGSLDLSPDYTKPVSEVYTDLTVELIKATQDLEIMNEACSGSADLPTWVPDLRIPRQFPGRFLDKVKGSRASAGLPADISVEGNTLLRTKGWNIDVVELIERGVNKITDLNDLRAQLTRWRSLFDQSAARSPGQHTEQQVSGAFWNAITHSIALQEHRRFNESDAHLCTSILQSDNAVQDATSEQIVTLWTETLEHYDLLLTAQGHIGQVPKGHAEINDDLLLLVGAYTPFTATRKSIEGKAAFVLRSPCAVLPFDLHPVDGKFKLEHEIVTGDFLVRKAGLESLSDALQEKQAVLDMFEEVLVC
;
A
#
# COMPACT_ATOMS: atom_id res chain seq x y z
N MET A 1 -4.32 20.87 -6.02
CA MET A 1 -3.07 20.60 -5.27
C MET A 1 -2.17 21.82 -5.12
N LEU A 2 -2.09 22.76 -6.08
CA LEU A 2 -1.22 23.95 -5.96
C LEU A 2 -1.59 24.97 -4.86
N GLY A 3 -2.82 24.94 -4.33
CA GLY A 3 -3.24 25.83 -3.22
C GLY A 3 -2.90 25.33 -1.81
N LEU A 4 -2.21 24.20 -1.68
CA LEU A 4 -1.82 23.59 -0.39
C LEU A 4 -0.29 23.44 -0.26
N LEU A 5 0.47 24.12 -1.12
CA LEU A 5 1.93 24.12 -1.01
C LEU A 5 2.35 24.74 0.33
N PRO A 6 3.37 24.20 1.00
CA PRO A 6 4.01 24.88 2.12
C PRO A 6 4.30 26.32 1.73
N GLY A 7 3.91 27.29 2.56
CA GLY A 7 4.03 28.73 2.23
C GLY A 7 5.46 29.22 1.97
N SER A 8 6.46 28.34 2.10
CA SER A 8 7.88 28.56 1.81
C SER A 8 8.33 28.10 0.42
N LEU A 9 7.50 27.42 -0.37
CA LEU A 9 7.85 27.02 -1.75
C LEU A 9 7.58 28.19 -2.71
N ASP A 10 8.65 28.91 -3.05
CA ASP A 10 8.63 29.88 -4.15
C ASP A 10 8.83 29.15 -5.48
N LEU A 11 7.77 28.52 -5.97
CA LEU A 11 7.77 27.84 -7.26
C LEU A 11 7.39 28.84 -8.35
N SER A 12 8.38 29.25 -9.13
CA SER A 12 8.18 29.98 -10.38
C SER A 12 8.42 29.05 -11.57
N PRO A 13 7.42 28.24 -12.00
CA PRO A 13 7.58 27.28 -13.08
C PRO A 13 7.96 27.98 -14.39
N ASP A 14 9.01 27.50 -15.03
CA ASP A 14 9.45 27.97 -16.34
C ASP A 14 8.66 27.24 -17.44
N TYR A 15 7.57 27.87 -17.89
CA TYR A 15 6.72 27.34 -18.95
C TYR A 15 7.36 27.35 -20.35
N THR A 16 8.62 27.80 -20.49
CA THR A 16 9.38 27.63 -21.74
C THR A 16 9.99 26.24 -21.87
N LYS A 17 10.06 25.47 -20.78
CA LYS A 17 10.53 24.08 -20.76
C LYS A 17 9.44 23.08 -21.20
N PRO A 18 9.84 21.86 -21.65
CA PRO A 18 8.90 20.76 -21.84
C PRO A 18 8.11 20.44 -20.56
N VAL A 19 6.87 19.98 -20.71
CA VAL A 19 5.99 19.60 -19.58
C VAL A 19 6.66 18.61 -18.63
N SER A 20 7.40 17.66 -19.17
CA SER A 20 8.13 16.66 -18.39
C SER A 20 9.17 17.29 -17.46
N GLU A 21 9.94 18.26 -17.93
CA GLU A 21 10.91 18.98 -17.11
C GLU A 21 10.23 19.82 -16.04
N VAL A 22 9.15 20.53 -16.39
CA VAL A 22 8.40 21.35 -15.42
C VAL A 22 7.83 20.50 -14.28
N TYR A 23 7.27 19.33 -14.58
CA TYR A 23 6.72 18.44 -13.56
C TYR A 23 7.80 17.72 -12.76
N THR A 24 8.91 17.36 -13.39
CA THR A 24 10.09 16.80 -12.70
C THR A 24 10.66 17.80 -11.71
N ASP A 25 10.92 19.04 -12.15
CA ASP A 25 11.43 20.12 -11.30
C ASP A 25 10.49 20.38 -10.11
N LEU A 26 9.18 20.49 -10.38
CA LEU A 26 8.16 20.67 -9.34
C LEU A 26 8.18 19.53 -8.31
N THR A 27 8.25 18.29 -8.77
CA THR A 27 8.23 17.10 -7.90
C THR A 27 9.47 17.04 -7.02
N VAL A 28 10.64 17.35 -7.58
CA VAL A 28 11.90 17.40 -6.84
C VAL A 28 11.86 18.48 -5.76
N GLU A 29 11.39 19.68 -6.09
CA GLU A 29 11.31 20.77 -5.11
C GLU A 29 10.27 20.48 -4.02
N LEU A 30 9.16 19.82 -4.36
CA LEU A 30 8.21 19.31 -3.37
C LEU A 30 8.86 18.32 -2.41
N ILE A 31 9.53 17.28 -2.92
CA ILE A 31 10.18 16.26 -2.08
C ILE A 31 11.23 16.91 -1.18
N LYS A 32 12.04 17.85 -1.70
CA LYS A 32 13.05 18.55 -0.89
C LYS A 32 12.43 19.39 0.22
N ALA A 33 11.32 20.06 -0.07
CA ALA A 33 10.65 20.94 0.89
C ALA A 33 9.89 20.18 1.97
N THR A 34 9.25 19.06 1.63
CA THR A 34 8.51 18.21 2.59
C THR A 34 9.40 17.20 3.28
N GLN A 35 10.56 16.87 2.68
CA GLN A 35 11.44 15.77 3.06
C GLN A 35 10.70 14.42 3.09
N ASP A 36 9.70 14.25 2.23
CA ASP A 36 8.94 13.01 2.11
C ASP A 36 8.66 12.67 0.64
N LEU A 37 8.25 11.42 0.41
CA LEU A 37 7.88 10.89 -0.89
C LEU A 37 6.36 10.74 -1.02
N GLU A 38 5.56 11.50 -0.26
CA GLU A 38 4.08 11.38 -0.33
C GLU A 38 3.57 11.69 -1.74
N ILE A 39 4.20 12.65 -2.42
CA ILE A 39 3.86 13.05 -3.77
C ILE A 39 3.96 11.89 -4.78
N MET A 40 4.80 10.88 -4.52
CA MET A 40 4.96 9.72 -5.39
C MET A 40 3.74 8.79 -5.37
N ASN A 41 2.88 8.90 -4.34
CA ASN A 41 1.59 8.21 -4.37
C ASN A 41 0.72 8.66 -5.54
N GLU A 42 0.95 9.85 -6.10
CA GLU A 42 0.23 10.38 -7.28
C GLU A 42 0.99 10.14 -8.60
N ALA A 43 2.25 9.68 -8.51
CA ALA A 43 3.16 9.53 -9.65
C ALA A 43 2.93 8.32 -10.56
N CYS A 44 2.23 7.32 -10.02
CA CYS A 44 2.00 6.01 -10.61
C CYS A 44 0.99 6.02 -11.78
N SER A 45 0.94 7.12 -12.53
CA SER A 45 -0.12 7.48 -13.46
C SER A 45 -0.07 6.78 -14.82
N GLY A 46 1.03 6.07 -15.12
CA GLY A 46 1.23 5.38 -16.39
C GLY A 46 1.45 6.32 -17.60
N SER A 47 1.74 7.60 -17.37
CA SER A 47 2.08 8.55 -18.43
C SER A 47 3.39 8.12 -19.11
N ALA A 48 3.37 7.95 -20.44
CA ALA A 48 4.57 7.53 -21.19
C ALA A 48 5.63 8.63 -21.29
N ASP A 49 5.24 9.89 -21.07
CA ASP A 49 6.09 11.08 -21.24
C ASP A 49 6.74 11.54 -19.93
N LEU A 50 6.40 10.91 -18.80
CA LEU A 50 6.89 11.27 -17.47
C LEU A 50 7.58 10.07 -16.80
N PRO A 51 8.62 10.31 -15.99
CA PRO A 51 9.15 9.29 -15.09
C PRO A 51 8.05 8.77 -14.15
N THR A 52 8.12 7.50 -13.75
CA THR A 52 7.05 6.87 -12.94
C THR A 52 6.98 7.36 -11.49
N TRP A 53 7.98 8.12 -11.06
CA TRP A 53 8.00 8.83 -9.78
C TRP A 53 7.52 10.29 -9.89
N VAL A 54 7.17 10.77 -11.09
CA VAL A 54 6.62 12.12 -11.32
C VAL A 54 5.10 12.05 -11.56
N PRO A 55 4.26 12.75 -10.76
CA PRO A 55 2.82 12.84 -10.99
C PRO A 55 2.45 13.60 -12.26
N ASP A 56 1.55 12.99 -13.04
CA ASP A 56 0.84 13.69 -14.09
C ASP A 56 -0.33 14.49 -13.51
N LEU A 57 -0.05 15.74 -13.12
CA LEU A 57 -1.03 16.64 -12.50
C LEU A 57 -2.19 17.06 -13.44
N ARG A 58 -2.16 16.64 -14.72
CA ARG A 58 -3.26 16.83 -15.67
C ARG A 58 -4.34 15.77 -15.50
N ILE A 59 -3.96 14.60 -15.00
CA ILE A 59 -4.88 13.47 -14.80
C ILE A 59 -5.44 13.61 -13.38
N PRO A 60 -6.78 13.49 -13.20
CA PRO A 60 -7.35 13.38 -11.87
C PRO A 60 -6.69 12.27 -11.07
N ARG A 61 -6.64 12.41 -9.74
CA ARG A 61 -6.10 11.40 -8.84
C ARG A 61 -6.57 10.00 -9.25
N GLN A 62 -5.61 9.14 -9.58
CA GLN A 62 -5.92 7.77 -10.02
C GLN A 62 -6.30 6.89 -8.83
N PHE A 63 -5.87 7.27 -7.64
CA PHE A 63 -6.14 6.54 -6.42
C PHE A 63 -7.37 7.11 -5.73
N PRO A 64 -8.30 6.26 -5.27
CA PRO A 64 -9.42 6.71 -4.45
C PRO A 64 -8.88 7.53 -3.28
N GLY A 65 -9.39 8.74 -3.06
CA GLY A 65 -8.90 9.60 -1.96
C GLY A 65 -8.92 8.88 -0.61
N ARG A 66 -9.93 8.00 -0.41
CA ARG A 66 -10.01 7.08 0.72
C ARG A 66 -8.74 6.24 0.89
N PHE A 67 -8.18 5.64 -0.17
CA PHE A 67 -6.94 4.86 -0.10
C PHE A 67 -5.76 5.70 0.40
N LEU A 68 -5.58 6.89 -0.16
CA LEU A 68 -4.52 7.81 0.27
C LEU A 68 -4.71 8.20 1.75
N ASP A 69 -5.94 8.44 2.17
CA ASP A 69 -6.25 8.74 3.57
C ASP A 69 -5.99 7.53 4.49
N LYS A 70 -6.20 6.29 4.02
CA LYS A 70 -5.79 5.07 4.76
C LYS A 70 -4.28 5.06 5.01
N VAL A 71 -3.49 5.48 4.03
CA VAL A 71 -2.03 5.34 4.10
C VAL A 71 -1.29 6.55 4.65
N LYS A 72 -1.88 7.75 4.65
CA LYS A 72 -1.28 8.97 5.24
C LYS A 72 -0.91 8.86 6.72
N GLY A 73 -1.64 8.05 7.48
CA GLY A 73 -1.29 7.77 8.88
C GLY A 73 -0.09 6.82 9.03
N SER A 74 0.35 6.18 7.95
CA SER A 74 1.37 5.14 7.97
C SER A 74 2.75 5.76 7.78
N ARG A 75 3.67 5.56 8.73
CA ARG A 75 5.08 5.97 8.58
C ARG A 75 5.91 4.80 8.13
N ALA A 76 5.70 4.37 6.89
CA ALA A 76 6.28 3.12 6.41
C ALA A 76 7.81 3.09 6.53
N SER A 77 8.48 4.20 6.22
CA SER A 77 9.92 4.38 6.40
C SER A 77 10.34 4.81 7.81
N ALA A 78 9.53 4.52 8.84
CA ALA A 78 9.71 4.97 10.23
C ALA A 78 9.86 6.50 10.39
N GLY A 79 9.35 7.29 9.44
CA GLY A 79 9.49 8.75 9.42
C GLY A 79 10.91 9.24 9.14
N LEU A 80 11.75 8.40 8.51
CA LEU A 80 13.03 8.83 7.98
C LEU A 80 12.81 9.82 6.82
N PRO A 81 13.56 10.94 6.79
CA PRO A 81 13.40 11.94 5.72
C PRO A 81 13.87 11.37 4.39
N ALA A 82 13.19 11.73 3.30
CA ALA A 82 13.60 11.42 1.95
C ALA A 82 14.99 12.00 1.67
N ASP A 83 15.87 11.19 1.09
CA ASP A 83 17.19 11.59 0.58
C ASP A 83 17.25 11.22 -0.90
N ILE A 84 17.17 12.24 -1.77
CA ILE A 84 17.02 12.06 -3.20
C ILE A 84 18.06 12.82 -4.02
N SER A 85 18.40 12.26 -5.17
CA SER A 85 19.07 12.95 -6.27
C SER A 85 18.49 12.50 -7.61
N VAL A 86 18.64 13.30 -8.66
CA VAL A 86 18.09 12.99 -9.99
C VAL A 86 19.22 12.89 -11.02
N GLU A 87 19.25 11.78 -11.76
CA GLU A 87 20.20 11.54 -12.85
C GLU A 87 19.49 11.69 -14.20
N GLY A 88 20.03 12.54 -15.07
CA GLY A 88 19.54 12.71 -16.45
C GLY A 88 18.06 13.10 -16.54
N ASN A 89 17.51 13.80 -15.55
CA ASN A 89 16.11 14.22 -15.43
C ASN A 89 15.07 13.08 -15.49
N THR A 90 15.49 11.82 -15.40
CA THR A 90 14.60 10.66 -15.56
C THR A 90 14.73 9.68 -14.41
N LEU A 91 15.92 9.52 -13.85
CA LEU A 91 16.17 8.57 -12.78
C LEU A 91 16.22 9.26 -11.43
N LEU A 92 15.30 8.92 -10.54
CA LEU A 92 15.35 9.30 -9.13
C LEU A 92 16.22 8.28 -8.38
N ARG A 93 17.35 8.72 -7.85
CA ARG A 93 18.19 7.97 -6.93
C ARG A 93 17.75 8.27 -5.51
N THR A 94 17.41 7.22 -4.77
CA THR A 94 16.98 7.29 -3.36
C THR A 94 17.46 6.05 -2.61
N LYS A 95 17.12 5.94 -1.33
CA LYS A 95 17.28 4.73 -0.54
C LYS A 95 15.97 3.93 -0.49
N GLY A 96 16.07 2.62 -0.67
CA GLY A 96 14.93 1.72 -0.71
C GLY A 96 15.27 0.32 -0.21
N TRP A 97 14.24 -0.41 0.19
CA TRP A 97 14.35 -1.81 0.58
C TRP A 97 13.28 -2.60 -0.16
N ASN A 98 13.72 -3.69 -0.78
CA ASN A 98 12.83 -4.66 -1.38
C ASN A 98 12.34 -5.62 -0.30
N ILE A 99 11.07 -5.47 0.06
CA ILE A 99 10.45 -6.23 1.15
C ILE A 99 10.10 -7.64 0.68
N ASP A 100 9.53 -7.76 -0.52
CA ASP A 100 9.06 -9.02 -1.07
C ASP A 100 8.76 -8.93 -2.56
N VAL A 101 8.30 -10.01 -3.16
CA VAL A 101 7.88 -10.10 -4.56
C VAL A 101 6.44 -10.60 -4.65
N VAL A 102 5.65 -10.02 -5.55
CA VAL A 102 4.29 -10.47 -5.86
C VAL A 102 4.35 -11.82 -6.55
N GLU A 103 3.73 -12.84 -5.96
CA GLU A 103 3.70 -14.20 -6.50
C GLU A 103 2.36 -14.52 -7.16
N LEU A 104 1.25 -14.22 -6.48
CA LEU A 104 -0.10 -14.42 -7.00
C LEU A 104 -0.91 -13.13 -6.90
N ILE A 105 -1.86 -12.98 -7.82
CA ILE A 105 -2.81 -11.88 -7.83
C ILE A 105 -4.20 -12.43 -8.05
N GLU A 106 -5.11 -12.12 -7.13
CA GLU A 106 -6.54 -12.25 -7.36
C GLU A 106 -7.11 -10.91 -7.81
N ARG A 107 -7.50 -10.85 -9.08
CA ARG A 107 -8.01 -9.61 -9.68
C ARG A 107 -9.36 -9.23 -9.10
N GLY A 108 -9.54 -7.94 -8.85
CA GLY A 108 -10.84 -7.34 -8.62
C GLY A 108 -11.77 -7.53 -9.82
N VAL A 109 -13.04 -7.16 -9.64
CA VAL A 109 -14.05 -7.26 -10.69
C VAL A 109 -14.38 -5.89 -11.26
N ASN A 110 -15.07 -5.85 -12.39
CA ASN A 110 -15.54 -4.58 -12.95
C ASN A 110 -16.81 -4.08 -12.29
N LYS A 111 -17.69 -5.01 -11.91
CA LYS A 111 -18.96 -4.70 -11.30
C LYS A 111 -19.47 -5.92 -10.55
N ILE A 112 -19.96 -5.71 -9.33
CA ILE A 112 -20.72 -6.69 -8.58
C ILE A 112 -22.20 -6.55 -8.97
N THR A 113 -22.83 -7.64 -9.42
CA THR A 113 -24.22 -7.58 -9.89
C THR A 113 -25.24 -7.77 -8.78
N ASP A 114 -24.92 -8.61 -7.80
CA ASP A 114 -25.77 -8.97 -6.69
C ASP A 114 -24.95 -9.61 -5.55
N LEU A 115 -25.63 -9.99 -4.47
CA LEU A 115 -25.00 -10.56 -3.27
C LEU A 115 -24.39 -11.95 -3.51
N ASN A 116 -24.90 -12.73 -4.46
CA ASN A 116 -24.34 -14.05 -4.76
C ASN A 116 -23.04 -13.92 -5.54
N ASP A 117 -22.99 -13.00 -6.50
CA ASP A 117 -21.73 -12.64 -7.17
C ASP A 117 -20.72 -12.13 -6.14
N LEU A 118 -21.11 -11.20 -5.26
CA LEU A 118 -20.26 -10.71 -4.17
C LEU A 118 -19.64 -11.84 -3.34
N ARG A 119 -20.45 -12.81 -2.91
CA ARG A 119 -19.97 -13.97 -2.13
C ARG A 119 -19.02 -14.85 -2.91
N ALA A 120 -19.28 -15.09 -4.20
CA ALA A 120 -18.39 -15.86 -5.05
C ALA A 120 -17.02 -15.17 -5.17
N GLN A 121 -17.00 -13.84 -5.37
CA GLN A 121 -15.75 -13.08 -5.43
C GLN A 121 -15.00 -13.07 -4.10
N LEU A 122 -15.68 -12.88 -2.97
CA LEU A 122 -15.07 -12.93 -1.65
C LEU A 122 -14.50 -14.31 -1.34
N THR A 123 -15.19 -15.38 -1.73
CA THR A 123 -14.70 -16.76 -1.57
C THR A 123 -13.44 -17.00 -2.41
N ARG A 124 -13.39 -16.46 -3.63
CA ARG A 124 -12.19 -16.49 -4.48
C ARG A 124 -11.01 -15.79 -3.81
N TRP A 125 -11.20 -14.56 -3.32
CA TRP A 125 -10.15 -13.81 -2.61
C TRP A 125 -9.71 -14.47 -1.31
N ARG A 126 -10.64 -15.10 -0.59
CA ARG A 126 -10.34 -15.85 0.65
C ARG A 126 -9.32 -16.96 0.42
N SER A 127 -9.31 -17.58 -0.76
CA SER A 127 -8.35 -18.64 -1.08
C SER A 127 -6.87 -18.20 -1.00
N LEU A 128 -6.56 -16.91 -1.20
CA LEU A 128 -5.20 -16.40 -0.99
C LEU A 128 -4.81 -16.39 0.49
N PHE A 129 -5.76 -16.10 1.39
CA PHE A 129 -5.51 -16.15 2.84
C PHE A 129 -5.30 -17.58 3.33
N ASP A 130 -6.03 -18.55 2.77
CA ASP A 130 -5.82 -19.96 3.10
C ASP A 130 -4.44 -20.44 2.60
N GLN A 131 -4.00 -19.98 1.43
CA GLN A 131 -2.64 -20.24 0.91
C GLN A 131 -1.55 -19.57 1.76
N SER A 132 -1.76 -18.33 2.19
CA SER A 132 -0.87 -17.62 3.11
C SER A 132 -0.75 -18.33 4.47
N ALA A 133 -1.88 -18.78 5.02
CA ALA A 133 -1.92 -19.57 6.26
C ALA A 133 -1.13 -20.88 6.15
N ALA A 134 -1.21 -21.56 5.01
CA ALA A 134 -0.48 -22.80 4.78
C ALA A 134 1.05 -22.61 4.71
N ARG A 135 1.52 -21.39 4.42
CA ARG A 135 2.95 -21.04 4.33
C ARG A 135 3.53 -20.55 5.66
N SER A 136 2.66 -20.12 6.56
CA SER A 136 3.08 -19.54 7.84
C SER A 136 3.44 -20.64 8.85
N PRO A 137 4.53 -20.50 9.61
CA PRO A 137 4.91 -21.48 10.61
C PRO A 137 3.92 -21.44 11.79
N GLY A 138 3.29 -22.57 12.08
CA GLY A 138 2.36 -22.71 13.21
C GLY A 138 1.07 -23.41 12.81
N GLN A 139 0.25 -23.73 13.81
CA GLN A 139 -1.15 -24.10 13.57
C GLN A 139 -2.00 -22.86 13.74
N HIS A 140 -2.82 -22.60 12.73
CA HIS A 140 -3.75 -21.48 12.71
C HIS A 140 -5.17 -22.00 12.69
N THR A 141 -6.05 -21.35 13.45
CA THR A 141 -7.47 -21.69 13.43
C THR A 141 -8.17 -21.04 12.24
N GLU A 142 -9.25 -21.64 11.75
CA GLU A 142 -10.09 -21.06 10.70
C GLU A 142 -10.63 -19.67 11.11
N GLN A 143 -10.86 -19.45 12.40
CA GLN A 143 -11.27 -18.17 12.95
C GLN A 143 -10.19 -17.11 12.80
N GLN A 144 -8.91 -17.46 13.01
CA GLN A 144 -7.80 -16.51 12.83
C GLN A 144 -7.65 -16.07 11.38
N VAL A 145 -7.66 -17.03 10.45
CA VAL A 145 -7.59 -16.75 9.01
C VAL A 145 -8.79 -15.90 8.58
N SER A 146 -9.98 -16.19 9.12
CA SER A 146 -11.20 -15.41 8.84
C SER A 146 -11.12 -13.99 9.37
N GLY A 147 -10.64 -13.80 10.59
CA GLY A 147 -10.43 -12.48 11.17
C GLY A 147 -9.48 -11.64 10.33
N ALA A 148 -8.33 -12.20 9.94
CA ALA A 148 -7.36 -11.51 9.09
C ALA A 148 -7.94 -11.15 7.71
N PHE A 149 -8.64 -12.09 7.06
CA PHE A 149 -9.31 -11.84 5.79
C PHE A 149 -10.30 -10.69 5.90
N TRP A 150 -11.25 -10.78 6.83
CA TRP A 150 -12.30 -9.78 6.95
C TRP A 150 -11.72 -8.42 7.27
N ASN A 151 -10.78 -8.36 8.21
CA ASN A 151 -10.10 -7.13 8.58
C ASN A 151 -9.43 -6.46 7.37
N ALA A 152 -8.74 -7.23 6.52
CA ALA A 152 -8.10 -6.72 5.30
C ALA A 152 -9.11 -6.09 4.33
N ILE A 153 -10.26 -6.73 4.12
CA ILE A 153 -11.28 -6.25 3.17
C ILE A 153 -12.12 -5.11 3.76
N THR A 154 -12.40 -5.14 5.07
CA THR A 154 -13.23 -4.14 5.76
C THR A 154 -12.44 -2.96 6.30
N HIS A 155 -11.13 -2.92 6.10
CA HIS A 155 -10.23 -1.98 6.76
C HIS A 155 -10.62 -0.50 6.63
N SER A 156 -11.33 -0.13 5.56
CA SER A 156 -11.88 1.23 5.39
C SER A 156 -12.93 1.61 6.45
N ILE A 157 -13.78 0.67 6.88
CA ILE A 157 -14.78 0.91 7.93
C ILE A 157 -14.06 1.11 9.28
N ALA A 158 -13.05 0.28 9.58
CA ALA A 158 -12.28 0.38 10.82
C ALA A 158 -11.58 1.74 10.99
N LEU A 159 -11.12 2.33 9.88
CA LEU A 159 -10.48 3.64 9.85
C LEU A 159 -11.46 4.81 9.97
N GLN A 160 -12.67 4.71 9.43
CA GLN A 160 -13.65 5.80 9.49
C GLN A 160 -14.20 6.02 10.90
N GLU A 161 -14.23 5.00 11.75
CA GLU A 161 -14.79 5.10 13.10
C GLU A 161 -13.75 5.05 14.23
N HIS A 162 -12.45 5.01 13.91
CA HIS A 162 -11.38 4.66 14.86
C HIS A 162 -11.66 3.37 15.65
N ARG A 163 -12.56 2.52 15.14
CA ARG A 163 -13.05 1.32 15.80
C ARG A 163 -12.23 0.15 15.30
N ARG A 164 -11.63 -0.59 16.24
CA ARG A 164 -10.90 -1.83 15.91
C ARG A 164 -11.90 -2.91 15.47
N PHE A 165 -11.63 -3.53 14.33
CA PHE A 165 -12.34 -4.72 13.86
C PHE A 165 -12.15 -5.85 14.88
N ASN A 166 -13.26 -6.37 15.41
CA ASN A 166 -13.23 -7.38 16.47
C ASN A 166 -13.82 -8.72 15.99
N GLU A 167 -13.83 -9.73 16.87
CA GLU A 167 -14.40 -11.04 16.56
C GLU A 167 -15.89 -11.00 16.20
N SER A 168 -16.68 -10.14 16.85
CA SER A 168 -18.11 -10.00 16.51
C SER A 168 -18.32 -9.44 15.10
N ASP A 169 -17.46 -8.54 14.65
CA ASP A 169 -17.49 -8.01 13.28
C ASP A 169 -17.11 -9.11 12.27
N ALA A 170 -16.11 -9.95 12.59
CA ALA A 170 -15.75 -11.11 11.76
C ALA A 170 -16.89 -12.14 11.67
N HIS A 171 -17.61 -12.38 12.77
CA HIS A 171 -18.79 -13.26 12.79
C HIS A 171 -19.94 -12.69 11.97
N LEU A 172 -20.19 -11.38 12.04
CA LEU A 172 -21.19 -10.71 11.20
C LEU A 172 -20.83 -10.86 9.72
N CYS A 173 -19.58 -10.60 9.35
CA CYS A 173 -19.09 -10.75 7.98
C CYS A 173 -19.27 -12.19 7.45
N THR A 174 -18.91 -13.16 8.28
CA THR A 174 -19.09 -14.58 7.95
C THR A 174 -20.57 -14.95 7.79
N SER A 175 -21.44 -14.38 8.64
CA SER A 175 -22.89 -14.58 8.55
C SER A 175 -23.48 -14.00 7.27
N ILE A 176 -23.03 -12.81 6.84
CA ILE A 176 -23.42 -12.18 5.56
C ILE A 176 -22.99 -13.07 4.38
N LEU A 177 -21.80 -13.67 4.46
CA LEU A 177 -21.29 -14.57 3.43
C LEU A 177 -22.13 -15.86 3.32
N GLN A 178 -22.67 -16.37 4.44
CA GLN A 178 -23.32 -17.68 4.50
C GLN A 178 -24.86 -17.65 4.40
N SER A 179 -25.51 -16.52 4.66
CA SER A 179 -26.98 -16.44 4.77
C SER A 179 -27.59 -15.29 3.98
N ASP A 180 -28.56 -15.60 3.11
CA ASP A 180 -29.35 -14.61 2.34
C ASP A 180 -30.07 -13.59 3.22
N ASN A 181 -30.46 -14.00 4.43
CA ASN A 181 -31.21 -13.17 5.34
C ASN A 181 -30.31 -12.36 6.28
N ALA A 182 -28.98 -12.38 6.17
CA ALA A 182 -28.09 -11.74 7.14
C ALA A 182 -27.89 -10.23 6.93
N VAL A 183 -28.35 -9.66 5.80
CA VAL A 183 -28.39 -8.21 5.59
C VAL A 183 -29.71 -7.69 6.13
N GLN A 184 -29.71 -7.27 7.40
CA GLN A 184 -30.93 -6.88 8.13
C GLN A 184 -30.89 -5.46 8.67
N ASP A 185 -29.71 -4.84 8.71
CA ASP A 185 -29.52 -3.52 9.30
C ASP A 185 -28.53 -2.66 8.52
N ALA A 186 -28.48 -1.37 8.86
CA ALA A 186 -27.61 -0.39 8.22
C ALA A 186 -26.12 -0.75 8.29
N THR A 187 -25.69 -1.48 9.32
CA THR A 187 -24.29 -1.92 9.46
C THR A 187 -23.96 -2.97 8.40
N SER A 188 -24.83 -3.96 8.23
CA SER A 188 -24.66 -5.01 7.22
C SER A 188 -24.69 -4.45 5.79
N GLU A 189 -25.53 -3.46 5.50
CA GLU A 189 -25.58 -2.76 4.21
C GLU A 189 -24.29 -1.97 3.93
N GLN A 190 -23.74 -1.30 4.95
CA GLN A 190 -22.46 -0.59 4.85
C GLN A 190 -21.30 -1.54 4.57
N ILE A 191 -21.26 -2.69 5.26
CA ILE A 191 -20.25 -3.74 5.03
C ILE A 191 -20.31 -4.24 3.60
N VAL A 192 -21.52 -4.59 3.10
CA VAL A 192 -21.72 -5.06 1.72
C VAL A 192 -21.29 -4.00 0.70
N THR A 193 -21.68 -2.75 0.92
CA THR A 193 -21.27 -1.63 0.05
C THR A 193 -19.75 -1.51 0.02
N LEU A 194 -19.09 -1.63 1.18
CA LEU A 194 -17.64 -1.54 1.23
C LEU A 194 -16.96 -2.69 0.49
N TRP A 195 -17.43 -3.92 0.68
CA TRP A 195 -16.85 -5.07 -0.01
C TRP A 195 -16.97 -4.94 -1.52
N THR A 196 -18.13 -4.46 -2.00
CA THR A 196 -18.35 -4.15 -3.41
C THR A 196 -17.35 -3.11 -3.90
N GLU A 197 -17.24 -1.95 -3.22
CA GLU A 197 -16.25 -0.93 -3.57
C GLU A 197 -14.81 -1.48 -3.58
N THR A 198 -14.50 -2.36 -2.62
CA THR A 198 -13.17 -2.94 -2.47
C THR A 198 -12.85 -3.90 -3.62
N LEU A 199 -13.77 -4.78 -3.99
CA LEU A 199 -13.60 -5.71 -5.10
C LEU A 199 -13.60 -5.00 -6.46
N GLU A 200 -14.32 -3.89 -6.60
CA GLU A 200 -14.40 -3.15 -7.87
C GLU A 200 -13.15 -2.30 -8.14
N HIS A 201 -12.46 -1.86 -7.09
CA HIS A 201 -11.36 -0.90 -7.18
C HIS A 201 -9.96 -1.46 -6.87
N TYR A 202 -9.86 -2.65 -6.29
CA TYR A 202 -8.56 -3.21 -5.87
C TYR A 202 -8.37 -4.65 -6.36
N ASP A 203 -7.10 -5.03 -6.50
CA ASP A 203 -6.65 -6.41 -6.59
C ASP A 203 -6.07 -6.84 -5.24
N LEU A 204 -6.10 -8.14 -4.98
CA LEU A 204 -5.48 -8.76 -3.81
C LEU A 204 -4.20 -9.51 -4.24
N LEU A 205 -3.13 -9.33 -3.48
CA LEU A 205 -1.80 -9.90 -3.72
C LEU A 205 -1.51 -11.01 -2.70
N LEU A 206 -0.82 -12.06 -3.12
CA LEU A 206 -0.04 -12.93 -2.23
C LEU A 206 1.42 -12.83 -2.63
N THR A 207 2.29 -12.57 -1.66
CA THR A 207 3.73 -12.42 -1.89
C THR A 207 4.48 -13.74 -1.72
N ALA A 208 5.74 -13.79 -2.17
CA ALA A 208 6.58 -14.97 -2.07
C ALA A 208 6.83 -15.41 -0.61
N GLN A 209 6.90 -14.49 0.34
CA GLN A 209 6.99 -14.82 1.78
C GLN A 209 5.64 -15.08 2.43
N GLY A 210 4.54 -15.07 1.66
CA GLY A 210 3.20 -15.37 2.14
C GLY A 210 2.47 -14.17 2.75
N HIS A 211 2.93 -12.94 2.56
CA HIS A 211 2.18 -11.75 2.97
C HIS A 211 1.01 -11.51 2.04
N ILE A 212 -0.05 -10.89 2.56
CA ILE A 212 -1.19 -10.46 1.75
C ILE A 212 -1.08 -8.97 1.51
N GLY A 213 -1.32 -8.51 0.29
CA GLY A 213 -1.38 -7.08 0.01
C GLY A 213 -2.61 -6.69 -0.79
N GLN A 214 -2.86 -5.39 -0.86
CA GLN A 214 -3.91 -4.78 -1.64
C GLN A 214 -3.30 -3.68 -2.51
N VAL A 215 -3.68 -3.67 -3.78
CA VAL A 215 -3.24 -2.68 -4.77
C VAL A 215 -4.44 -2.21 -5.58
N PRO A 216 -4.46 -0.98 -6.08
CA PRO A 216 -5.42 -0.53 -7.08
C PRO A 216 -5.52 -1.49 -8.28
N LYS A 217 -6.74 -1.76 -8.73
CA LYS A 217 -7.06 -2.77 -9.73
C LYS A 217 -6.24 -2.57 -11.02
N GLY A 218 -5.50 -3.59 -11.43
CA GLY A 218 -4.68 -3.57 -12.65
C GLY A 218 -3.31 -2.89 -12.51
N HIS A 219 -2.93 -2.46 -11.31
CA HIS A 219 -1.65 -1.77 -11.08
C HIS A 219 -0.55 -2.65 -10.45
N ALA A 220 -0.69 -3.97 -10.53
CA ALA A 220 0.38 -4.92 -10.20
C ALA A 220 0.40 -6.10 -11.19
N GLU A 221 1.57 -6.70 -11.32
CA GLU A 221 1.83 -7.92 -12.06
C GLU A 221 2.58 -8.93 -11.20
N ILE A 222 2.47 -10.20 -11.57
CA ILE A 222 3.28 -11.26 -10.96
C ILE A 222 4.75 -10.96 -11.25
N ASN A 223 5.59 -11.15 -10.23
CA ASN A 223 7.01 -10.79 -10.16
C ASN A 223 7.32 -9.29 -9.98
N ASP A 224 6.32 -8.43 -9.77
CA ASP A 224 6.61 -7.08 -9.30
C ASP A 224 7.23 -7.14 -7.90
N ASP A 225 8.25 -6.33 -7.66
CA ASP A 225 8.88 -6.14 -6.36
C ASP A 225 7.99 -5.22 -5.50
N LEU A 226 7.97 -5.46 -4.19
CA LEU A 226 7.37 -4.60 -3.18
C LEU A 226 8.45 -3.75 -2.55
N LEU A 227 8.54 -2.49 -2.97
CA LEU A 227 9.58 -1.56 -2.57
C LEU A 227 9.10 -0.63 -1.47
N LEU A 228 9.84 -0.56 -0.38
CA LEU A 228 9.73 0.51 0.59
C LEU A 228 10.82 1.54 0.34
N LEU A 229 10.43 2.79 0.09
CA LEU A 229 11.37 3.88 -0.11
C LEU A 229 11.51 4.72 1.17
N VAL A 230 12.71 5.20 1.45
CA VAL A 230 12.96 6.12 2.56
C VAL A 230 12.21 7.43 2.31
N GLY A 231 11.45 7.92 3.28
CA GLY A 231 10.56 9.07 3.14
C GLY A 231 9.17 8.74 2.60
N ALA A 232 8.90 7.50 2.18
CA ALA A 232 7.56 7.09 1.76
C ALA A 232 6.66 6.69 2.95
N TYR A 233 5.36 6.92 2.76
CA TYR A 233 4.28 6.52 3.67
C TYR A 233 3.75 5.12 3.36
N THR A 234 4.02 4.58 2.17
CA THR A 234 3.60 3.24 1.72
C THR A 234 4.72 2.51 1.00
N PRO A 235 4.66 1.18 0.94
CA PRO A 235 5.34 0.41 -0.08
C PRO A 235 4.71 0.64 -1.47
N PHE A 236 5.49 0.39 -2.52
CA PHE A 236 5.07 0.45 -3.92
C PHE A 236 5.25 -0.90 -4.58
N THR A 237 4.32 -1.27 -5.46
CA THR A 237 4.59 -2.29 -6.47
C THR A 237 5.47 -1.68 -7.55
N ALA A 238 6.51 -2.40 -7.96
CA ALA A 238 7.46 -1.93 -8.94
C ALA A 238 8.00 -3.04 -9.83
N THR A 239 8.14 -2.76 -11.11
CA THR A 239 8.76 -3.69 -12.05
C THR A 239 10.25 -3.37 -12.15
N ARG A 240 11.11 -4.35 -11.83
CA ARG A 240 12.56 -4.23 -12.03
C ARG A 240 12.92 -4.18 -13.51
N LYS A 241 13.81 -3.26 -13.86
CA LYS A 241 14.41 -3.12 -15.19
C LYS A 241 15.92 -2.93 -15.07
N SER A 242 16.62 -3.20 -16.17
CA SER A 242 18.04 -2.86 -16.31
C SER A 242 18.17 -1.62 -17.19
N ILE A 243 18.71 -0.54 -16.66
CA ILE A 243 18.99 0.70 -17.40
C ILE A 243 20.49 0.96 -17.33
N GLU A 244 21.14 1.00 -18.49
CA GLU A 244 22.59 1.21 -18.61
C GLU A 244 23.43 0.23 -17.77
N GLY A 245 22.92 -1.01 -17.60
CA GLY A 245 23.57 -2.04 -16.78
C GLY A 245 23.35 -1.90 -15.28
N LYS A 246 22.60 -0.90 -14.82
CA LYS A 246 22.18 -0.75 -13.43
C LYS A 246 20.75 -1.28 -13.25
N ALA A 247 20.49 -1.93 -12.11
CA ALA A 247 19.12 -2.26 -11.73
C ALA A 247 18.36 -0.97 -11.36
N ALA A 248 17.18 -0.82 -11.92
CA ALA A 248 16.28 0.29 -11.65
C ALA A 248 14.84 -0.22 -11.59
N PHE A 249 13.94 0.58 -11.05
CA PHE A 249 12.57 0.18 -10.79
C PHE A 249 11.59 1.14 -11.41
N VAL A 250 10.61 0.59 -12.10
CA VAL A 250 9.48 1.32 -12.65
C VAL A 250 8.33 1.18 -11.64
N LEU A 251 7.98 2.26 -10.95
CA LEU A 251 6.88 2.22 -10.00
C LEU A 251 5.56 2.05 -10.73
N ARG A 252 4.69 1.21 -10.18
CA ARG A 252 3.37 0.94 -10.74
C ARG A 252 2.25 1.52 -9.91
N SER A 253 2.31 1.35 -8.59
CA SER A 253 1.30 1.90 -7.68
C SER A 253 1.74 1.80 -6.21
N PRO A 254 1.31 2.73 -5.35
CA PRO A 254 1.34 2.50 -3.92
C PRO A 254 0.45 1.29 -3.56
N CYS A 255 0.91 0.50 -2.60
CA CYS A 255 0.19 -0.68 -2.13
C CYS A 255 0.12 -0.73 -0.60
N ALA A 256 -0.85 -1.46 -0.10
CA ALA A 256 -0.91 -1.84 1.30
C ALA A 256 -0.44 -3.28 1.41
N VAL A 257 0.53 -3.55 2.27
CA VAL A 257 0.94 -4.92 2.59
C VAL A 257 0.49 -5.19 4.02
N LEU A 258 -0.03 -6.37 4.27
CA LEU A 258 -0.43 -6.80 5.60
C LEU A 258 0.59 -7.86 6.02
N PRO A 259 1.45 -7.60 7.01
CA PRO A 259 2.21 -8.68 7.60
C PRO A 259 1.19 -9.70 8.10
N PHE A 260 1.37 -10.94 7.67
CA PHE A 260 0.42 -11.99 8.00
C PHE A 260 0.63 -12.44 9.45
N ASP A 261 0.18 -11.61 10.39
CA ASP A 261 0.16 -11.92 11.83
C ASP A 261 -1.25 -12.37 12.21
N LEU A 262 -1.40 -13.68 12.38
CA LEU A 262 -2.68 -14.33 12.70
C LEU A 262 -2.99 -14.30 14.20
N HIS A 263 -2.13 -13.72 15.04
CA HIS A 263 -2.34 -13.68 16.48
C HIS A 263 -3.06 -12.38 16.89
N PRO A 264 -4.32 -12.45 17.33
CA PRO A 264 -4.99 -11.28 17.88
C PRO A 264 -4.30 -10.82 19.16
N VAL A 265 -3.93 -9.55 19.23
CA VAL A 265 -3.44 -8.92 20.47
C VAL A 265 -4.64 -8.40 21.24
N ASP A 266 -4.81 -8.85 22.49
CA ASP A 266 -5.97 -8.55 23.35
C ASP A 266 -7.33 -8.95 22.74
N GLY A 267 -7.39 -10.09 22.03
CA GLY A 267 -8.62 -10.58 21.39
C GLY A 267 -9.12 -9.72 20.22
N LYS A 268 -8.24 -8.87 19.66
CA LYS A 268 -8.54 -8.05 18.49
C LYS A 268 -7.58 -8.41 17.38
N PHE A 269 -8.10 -8.61 16.17
CA PHE A 269 -7.29 -8.73 14.96
C PHE A 269 -6.66 -7.35 14.71
N LYS A 270 -5.43 -7.19 15.19
CA LYS A 270 -4.72 -5.93 15.12
C LYS A 270 -4.17 -5.82 13.70
N LEU A 271 -4.91 -5.14 12.82
CA LEU A 271 -4.28 -4.40 11.73
C LEU A 271 -3.68 -3.17 12.37
N GLU A 272 -2.53 -3.33 13.00
CA GLU A 272 -1.77 -2.17 13.40
C GLU A 272 -1.30 -1.49 12.11
N HIS A 273 -1.97 -0.40 11.75
CA HIS A 273 -1.46 0.56 10.78
C HIS A 273 -0.05 1.06 11.14
N GLU A 274 0.34 0.94 12.42
CA GLU A 274 1.67 1.24 12.92
C GLU A 274 2.73 0.19 12.52
N ILE A 275 2.32 -0.98 12.00
CA ILE A 275 3.20 -2.16 11.88
C ILE A 275 3.59 -2.55 10.46
N VAL A 276 2.92 -2.05 9.42
CA VAL A 276 3.09 -2.62 8.07
C VAL A 276 4.53 -2.54 7.55
N THR A 277 5.31 -1.58 8.01
CA THR A 277 6.73 -1.46 7.62
C THR A 277 7.62 -0.95 8.74
N GLY A 278 7.13 -0.13 9.68
CA GLY A 278 7.86 0.26 10.88
C GLY A 278 8.24 -0.94 11.76
N ASP A 279 7.27 -1.73 12.24
CA ASP A 279 7.55 -2.94 13.01
C ASP A 279 8.18 -4.05 12.18
N PHE A 280 7.86 -4.15 10.89
CA PHE A 280 8.55 -5.08 10.00
C PHE A 280 10.05 -4.75 9.90
N LEU A 281 10.41 -3.47 9.74
CA LEU A 281 11.79 -2.97 9.79
C LEU A 281 12.42 -3.19 11.17
N VAL A 282 11.72 -2.85 12.25
CA VAL A 282 12.16 -3.04 13.65
C VAL A 282 12.49 -4.51 13.91
N ARG A 283 11.55 -5.43 13.62
CA ARG A 283 11.74 -6.87 13.82
C ARG A 283 12.88 -7.41 12.95
N LYS A 284 13.01 -6.95 11.71
CA LYS A 284 14.09 -7.38 10.81
C LYS A 284 15.46 -6.79 11.18
N ALA A 285 15.49 -5.58 11.74
CA ALA A 285 16.68 -4.98 12.35
C ALA A 285 17.07 -5.63 13.69
N GLY A 286 16.24 -6.52 14.23
CA GLY A 286 16.46 -7.14 15.55
C GLY A 286 16.15 -6.20 16.72
N LEU A 287 15.36 -5.16 16.49
CA LEU A 287 14.95 -4.16 17.47
C LEU A 287 13.64 -4.59 18.15
N GLU A 288 13.41 -4.13 19.38
CA GLU A 288 12.25 -4.52 20.17
C GLU A 288 11.02 -3.63 19.90
N SER A 289 11.22 -2.38 19.49
CA SER A 289 10.14 -1.44 19.22
C SER A 289 10.46 -0.37 18.16
N LEU A 290 9.40 0.27 17.63
CA LEU A 290 9.53 1.45 16.77
C LEU A 290 10.24 2.62 17.46
N SER A 291 10.10 2.74 18.79
CA SER A 291 10.86 3.73 19.57
C SER A 291 12.36 3.46 19.50
N ASP A 292 12.77 2.20 19.54
CA ASP A 292 14.17 1.81 19.41
C ASP A 292 14.68 2.08 18.00
N ALA A 293 13.90 1.78 16.97
CA ALA A 293 14.21 2.15 15.59
C ALA A 293 14.38 3.67 15.38
N LEU A 294 13.58 4.48 16.09
CA LEU A 294 13.70 5.94 16.06
C LEU A 294 14.94 6.46 16.80
N GLN A 295 15.46 5.71 17.78
CA GLN A 295 16.72 6.00 18.46
C GLN A 295 17.92 5.48 17.66
N GLU A 296 17.77 4.33 17.00
CA GLU A 296 18.77 3.65 16.17
C GLU A 296 18.54 3.88 14.67
N LYS A 297 18.29 5.13 14.28
CA LYS A 297 18.01 5.50 12.88
C LYS A 297 19.05 4.97 11.89
N GLN A 298 20.31 4.89 12.30
CA GLN A 298 21.39 4.38 11.46
C GLN A 298 21.22 2.89 11.16
N ALA A 299 20.87 2.06 12.15
CA ALA A 299 20.66 0.63 11.95
C ALA A 299 19.51 0.36 10.97
N VAL A 300 18.44 1.15 11.05
CA VAL A 300 17.33 1.08 10.09
C VAL A 300 17.78 1.55 8.71
N LEU A 301 18.51 2.65 8.60
CA LEU A 301 19.04 3.16 7.33
C LEU A 301 20.02 2.20 6.65
N ASP A 302 20.76 1.40 7.42
CA ASP A 302 21.72 0.41 6.92
C ASP A 302 21.00 -0.79 6.26
N MET A 303 19.70 -0.98 6.50
CA MET A 303 18.88 -1.95 5.77
C MET A 303 18.47 -1.46 4.37
N PHE A 304 18.53 -0.16 4.13
CA PHE A 304 18.14 0.42 2.85
C PHE A 304 19.35 0.49 1.92
N GLU A 305 19.17 -0.04 0.72
CA GLU A 305 20.15 0.04 -0.35
C GLU A 305 19.83 1.23 -1.25
N GLU A 306 20.79 1.60 -2.08
CA GLU A 306 20.54 2.57 -3.13
C GLU A 306 19.59 1.97 -4.17
N VAL A 307 18.55 2.74 -4.51
CA VAL A 307 17.52 2.37 -5.46
C VAL A 307 17.41 3.46 -6.53
N LEU A 308 17.38 3.03 -7.79
CA LEU A 308 17.06 3.90 -8.92
C LEU A 308 15.62 3.69 -9.33
N VAL A 309 14.86 4.78 -9.43
CA VAL A 309 13.47 4.78 -9.87
C VAL A 309 13.35 5.53 -11.19
N CYS A 310 12.70 4.91 -12.17
CA CYS A 310 12.57 5.42 -13.53
C CYS A 310 11.29 6.20 -13.77
#